data_AF-A0A1Z5K068-F1
#
_entry.id   AF-A0A1Z5K068-F1
#
_cell.length_a   1.000
_cell.length_b   1.000
_cell.length_c   1.000
_cell.angle_alpha   90.00
_cell.angle_beta   90.00
_cell.angle_gamma   90.00
#
_symmetry.space_group_name_H-M   'P 1'
#
loop_
_entity.id
_entity.type
_entity.pdbx_description
1 polymer ?
#
loop_
_entity_poly.entity_id
_entity_poly.type
_entity_poly.pdbx_seq_one_letter_code
_entity_poly.pdbx_strand_id
1 'polypeptide(L)'
;MSTSIPERLAAQYADLAFMKEKMATMQQNQQMRGLENYNKRMTERATTHKTWRQMKGMQLAMHEIKHPGNRAFVIGLGIMTTLWVSLYRSGLASEEAKKSSDYWQRFHAKNGPGDHSHGHH
;
A
#
# COMPACT_ATOMS: atom_id res chain seq x y z
N MET A 1 -3.61 -58.91 27.34
CA MET A 1 -3.54 -58.02 28.52
C MET A 1 -4.91 -57.41 28.73
N SER A 2 -5.60 -57.74 29.81
CA SER A 2 -6.93 -57.17 30.14
C SER A 2 -6.71 -55.82 30.80
N THR A 3 -7.09 -54.72 30.12
CA THR A 3 -7.07 -53.38 30.71
C THR A 3 -7.97 -53.34 31.93
N SER A 4 -7.49 -52.69 32.99
CA SER A 4 -8.21 -52.54 34.24
C SER A 4 -9.47 -51.70 34.03
N ILE A 5 -10.53 -51.95 34.82
CA ILE A 5 -11.79 -51.18 34.78
C ILE A 5 -11.56 -49.65 34.77
N PRO A 6 -10.65 -49.07 35.58
CA PRO A 6 -10.38 -47.62 35.53
C PRO A 6 -9.76 -47.15 34.21
N GLU A 7 -8.90 -47.94 33.56
CA GLU A 7 -8.31 -47.57 32.26
C GLU A 7 -9.34 -47.56 31.13
N ARG A 8 -10.31 -48.47 31.16
CA ARG A 8 -11.42 -48.50 30.19
C ARG A 8 -12.33 -47.27 30.35
N LEU A 9 -12.60 -46.88 31.59
CA LEU A 9 -13.37 -45.65 31.87
C LEU A 9 -12.63 -44.41 31.35
N ALA A 10 -11.33 -44.30 31.62
CA ALA A 10 -10.51 -43.18 31.17
C ALA A 10 -10.49 -43.06 29.63
N ALA A 11 -10.35 -44.19 28.92
CA ALA A 11 -10.43 -44.24 27.46
C ALA A 11 -11.82 -43.79 26.95
N GLN A 12 -12.90 -44.24 27.59
CA GLN A 12 -14.26 -43.81 27.24
C GLN A 12 -14.48 -42.30 27.43
N TYR A 13 -13.93 -41.70 28.48
CA TYR A 13 -14.00 -40.25 28.67
C TYR A 13 -13.20 -39.47 27.64
N ALA A 14 -12.02 -39.96 27.24
CA ALA A 14 -11.22 -39.35 26.18
C ALA A 14 -11.95 -39.41 24.83
N ASP A 15 -12.55 -40.56 24.49
CA ASP A 15 -13.34 -40.73 23.27
C ASP A 15 -14.59 -39.84 23.26
N LEU A 16 -15.26 -39.68 24.40
CA LEU A 16 -16.40 -38.77 24.54
C LEU A 16 -15.98 -37.31 24.39
N ALA A 17 -14.83 -36.91 24.95
CA ALA A 17 -14.30 -35.56 24.79
C ALA A 17 -13.97 -35.27 23.31
N PHE A 18 -13.30 -36.21 22.65
CA PHE A 18 -12.98 -36.11 21.23
C PHE A 18 -14.25 -36.03 20.36
N MET A 19 -15.25 -36.86 20.63
CA MET A 19 -16.53 -36.81 19.89
C MET A 19 -17.26 -35.48 20.09
N LYS A 20 -17.29 -34.93 21.32
CA LYS A 20 -17.87 -33.62 21.59
C LYS A 20 -17.17 -32.51 20.81
N GLU A 21 -15.85 -32.54 20.77
CA GLU A 21 -15.05 -31.58 20.00
C GLU A 21 -15.37 -31.66 18.51
N LYS A 22 -15.39 -32.87 17.94
CA LYS A 22 -15.73 -33.09 16.52
C LYS A 22 -17.16 -32.67 16.19
N MET A 23 -18.13 -32.91 17.08
CA MET A 23 -19.50 -32.45 16.90
C MET A 23 -19.59 -30.92 16.92
N ALA A 24 -18.86 -30.25 17.82
CA ALA A 24 -18.80 -28.80 17.85
C ALA A 24 -18.21 -28.24 16.55
N THR A 25 -17.16 -28.87 16.01
CA THR A 25 -16.57 -28.45 14.72
C THR A 25 -17.56 -28.68 13.56
N MET A 26 -18.28 -29.80 13.56
CA MET A 26 -19.28 -30.09 12.53
C MET A 26 -20.46 -29.09 12.58
N GLN A 27 -20.93 -28.73 13.78
CA GLN A 27 -21.97 -27.72 13.95
C GLN A 27 -21.51 -26.34 13.46
N GLN A 28 -20.29 -25.92 13.81
CA GLN A 28 -19.71 -24.67 13.30
C GLN A 28 -19.58 -24.70 11.76
N ASN A 29 -19.10 -25.80 11.20
CA ASN A 29 -19.00 -25.98 9.75
C ASN A 29 -20.38 -25.96 9.08
N GLN A 30 -21.41 -26.51 9.72
CA GLN A 30 -22.78 -26.49 9.22
C GLN A 30 -23.39 -25.09 9.28
N GLN A 31 -23.16 -24.33 10.36
CA GLN A 31 -23.55 -22.92 10.45
C GLN A 31 -22.86 -22.07 9.39
N MET A 32 -21.65 -22.44 9.00
CA MET A 32 -20.87 -21.82 7.93
C MET A 32 -21.29 -22.23 6.50
N ARG A 33 -22.22 -23.18 6.34
CA ARG A 33 -22.80 -23.56 5.05
C ARG A 33 -23.94 -22.60 4.68
N GLY A 34 -24.28 -22.58 3.39
CA GLY A 34 -25.30 -21.69 2.84
C GLY A 34 -24.72 -20.57 1.98
N LEU A 35 -25.46 -20.20 0.93
CA LEU A 35 -25.06 -19.19 -0.05
C LEU A 35 -24.84 -17.82 0.62
N GLU A 36 -25.66 -17.51 1.62
CA GLU A 36 -25.61 -16.24 2.37
C GLU A 36 -24.32 -16.10 3.18
N ASN A 37 -23.93 -17.12 3.94
CA ASN A 37 -22.67 -17.14 4.69
C ASN A 37 -21.44 -17.20 3.78
N TYR A 38 -21.56 -17.85 2.61
CA TYR A 38 -20.54 -17.78 1.58
C TYR A 38 -20.36 -16.36 1.05
N ASN A 39 -21.46 -15.69 0.67
CA ASN A 39 -21.44 -14.32 0.17
C ASN A 39 -20.91 -13.35 1.24
N LYS A 40 -21.31 -13.52 2.50
CA LYS A 40 -20.80 -12.73 3.64
C LYS A 40 -19.29 -12.88 3.82
N ARG A 41 -18.74 -14.09 3.75
CA ARG A 41 -17.27 -14.29 3.81
C ARG A 41 -16.55 -13.69 2.61
N MET A 42 -17.16 -13.75 1.42
CA MET A 42 -16.58 -13.18 0.21
C MET A 42 -16.56 -11.65 0.27
N THR A 43 -17.63 -11.02 0.76
CA THR A 43 -17.69 -9.58 0.97
C THR A 43 -16.74 -9.13 2.08
N GLU A 44 -16.68 -9.86 3.20
CA GLU A 44 -15.72 -9.61 4.28
C GLU A 44 -14.27 -9.76 3.79
N ARG A 45 -13.94 -10.75 2.96
CA ARG A 45 -12.58 -10.85 2.37
C ARG A 45 -12.27 -9.69 1.43
N ALA A 46 -13.26 -9.26 0.63
CA ALA A 46 -13.09 -8.13 -0.28
C ALA A 46 -12.83 -6.80 0.47
N THR A 47 -13.35 -6.65 1.69
CA THR A 47 -13.15 -5.45 2.50
C THR A 47 -11.93 -5.54 3.43
N THR A 48 -11.62 -6.74 3.94
CA THR A 48 -10.62 -6.92 5.01
C THR A 48 -9.20 -7.13 4.48
N HIS A 49 -9.04 -7.75 3.30
CA HIS A 49 -7.71 -8.02 2.72
C HIS A 49 -7.34 -7.06 1.60
N LYS A 50 -7.44 -5.75 1.82
CA LYS A 50 -6.79 -4.78 0.93
C LYS A 50 -5.29 -4.82 1.18
N THR A 51 -4.60 -5.75 0.54
CA THR A 51 -3.14 -5.75 0.52
C THR A 51 -2.66 -4.48 -0.18
N TRP A 52 -1.50 -3.93 0.22
CA TRP A 52 -0.93 -2.73 -0.41
C TRP A 52 -0.79 -2.88 -1.94
N ARG A 53 -0.56 -4.12 -2.41
CA ARG A 53 -0.50 -4.48 -3.84
C ARG A 53 -1.83 -4.34 -4.59
N GLN A 54 -2.95 -4.38 -3.89
CA GLN A 54 -4.29 -4.23 -4.46
C GLN A 54 -4.81 -2.80 -4.36
N MET A 55 -4.11 -1.91 -3.63
CA MET A 55 -4.48 -0.50 -3.56
C MET A 55 -4.02 0.24 -4.82
N LYS A 56 -4.88 1.10 -5.37
CA LYS A 56 -4.59 1.94 -6.53
C LYS A 56 -4.98 3.39 -6.25
N GLY A 57 -4.38 4.33 -6.99
CA GLY A 57 -4.73 5.75 -6.96
C GLY A 57 -4.59 6.38 -5.56
N MET A 58 -5.61 7.14 -5.14
CA MET A 58 -5.58 7.87 -3.86
C MET A 58 -5.51 6.97 -2.62
N GLN A 59 -6.01 5.73 -2.70
CA GLN A 59 -5.92 4.81 -1.58
C GLN A 59 -4.47 4.36 -1.35
N LEU A 60 -3.73 4.11 -2.43
CA LEU A 60 -2.30 3.80 -2.35
C LEU A 60 -1.52 5.02 -1.85
N ALA A 61 -1.81 6.22 -2.37
CA ALA A 61 -1.15 7.44 -1.91
C ALA A 61 -1.33 7.66 -0.40
N MET A 62 -2.55 7.52 0.13
CA MET A 62 -2.81 7.63 1.57
C MET A 62 -2.14 6.52 2.40
N HIS A 63 -2.03 5.31 1.85
CA HIS A 63 -1.30 4.22 2.50
C HIS A 63 0.20 4.52 2.60
N GLU A 64 0.80 5.02 1.51
CA GLU A 64 2.21 5.40 1.44
C GLU A 64 2.55 6.59 2.34
N ILE A 65 1.66 7.58 2.46
CA ILE A 65 1.83 8.72 3.38
C ILE A 65 1.97 8.27 4.84
N LYS A 66 1.25 7.21 5.22
CA LYS A 66 1.27 6.70 6.59
C LYS A 66 2.46 5.77 6.86
N HIS A 67 3.11 5.27 5.82
CA HIS A 67 4.22 4.33 5.93
C HIS A 67 5.46 5.02 6.53
N PRO A 68 6.04 4.54 7.64
CA PRO A 68 7.09 5.25 8.37
C PRO A 68 8.35 5.51 7.53
N GLY A 69 8.69 4.60 6.61
CA GLY A 69 9.82 4.78 5.69
C GLY A 69 9.62 5.84 4.60
N ASN A 70 8.38 6.16 4.22
CA ASN A 70 8.08 7.07 3.10
C ASN A 70 7.67 8.47 3.56
N ARG A 71 7.52 8.69 4.88
CA ARG A 71 7.14 10.00 5.45
C ARG A 71 8.07 11.13 5.02
N ALA A 72 9.39 10.91 5.05
CA ALA A 72 10.36 11.93 4.65
C ALA A 72 10.19 12.33 3.17
N PHE A 73 9.98 11.36 2.28
CA PHE A 73 9.74 11.63 0.86
C PHE A 73 8.43 12.39 0.62
N VAL A 74 7.38 12.06 1.35
CA VAL A 74 6.08 12.75 1.26
C VAL A 74 6.17 14.19 1.75
N ILE A 75 6.84 14.42 2.87
CA ILE A 75 7.08 15.77 3.39
C ILE A 75 7.92 16.57 2.40
N GLY A 76 8.99 15.98 1.88
CA GLY A 76 9.85 16.60 0.87
C GLY A 76 9.08 16.94 -0.41
N LEU A 77 8.25 16.02 -0.90
CA LEU A 77 7.38 16.25 -2.04
C LEU A 77 6.46 17.44 -1.76
N GLY A 78 5.73 17.44 -0.65
CA GLY A 78 4.84 18.52 -0.25
C GLY A 78 5.52 19.90 -0.22
N ILE A 79 6.70 20.00 0.41
CA ILE A 79 7.49 21.24 0.45
C ILE A 79 7.86 21.69 -0.97
N MET A 80 8.37 20.78 -1.80
CA MET A 80 8.77 21.10 -3.18
C MET A 80 7.58 21.52 -4.05
N THR A 81 6.42 20.87 -3.95
CA THR A 81 5.23 21.27 -4.71
C THR A 81 4.74 22.64 -4.27
N THR A 82 4.70 22.93 -2.96
CA THR A 82 4.29 24.24 -2.45
C THR A 82 5.23 25.35 -2.91
N LEU A 83 6.55 25.11 -2.83
CA LEU A 83 7.56 26.03 -3.35
C LEU A 83 7.38 26.26 -4.84
N TRP A 84 7.22 25.20 -5.63
CA TRP A 84 7.05 25.30 -7.07
C TRP A 84 5.80 26.08 -7.46
N VAL A 85 4.65 25.80 -6.83
CA VAL A 85 3.40 26.55 -7.06
C VAL A 85 3.56 28.02 -6.67
N SER A 86 4.24 28.31 -5.56
CA SER A 86 4.52 29.68 -5.13
C SER A 86 5.38 30.43 -6.16
N LEU A 87 6.46 29.80 -6.64
CA LEU A 87 7.37 30.37 -7.64
C LEU A 87 6.70 30.54 -9.01
N TYR A 88 5.83 29.60 -9.38
CA TYR A 88 5.04 29.69 -10.61
C TYR A 88 4.06 30.88 -10.54
N ARG A 89 3.33 31.01 -9.42
CA ARG A 89 2.40 32.12 -9.19
C ARG A 89 3.10 33.48 -9.11
N SER A 90 4.33 33.52 -8.59
CA SER A 90 5.14 34.75 -8.56
C SER A 90 5.76 35.09 -9.91
N GLY A 91 5.48 34.34 -10.98
CA GLY A 91 5.94 34.65 -12.33
C GLY A 91 7.41 34.37 -12.59
N LEU A 92 8.14 33.72 -11.67
CA LEU A 92 9.57 33.38 -11.86
C LEU A 92 9.80 32.39 -13.02
N ALA A 93 8.75 31.66 -13.42
CA ALA A 93 8.74 30.78 -14.58
C ALA A 93 8.15 31.44 -15.85
N SER A 94 7.77 32.73 -15.80
CA SER A 94 7.23 33.44 -16.96
C SER A 94 8.30 33.69 -18.01
N GLU A 95 7.89 33.86 -19.27
CA GLU A 95 8.81 34.22 -20.36
C GLU A 95 9.50 35.56 -20.13
N GLU A 96 8.90 36.45 -19.34
CA GLU A 96 9.48 37.75 -18.98
C GLU A 96 10.63 37.60 -17.97
N ALA A 97 10.45 36.76 -16.95
CA ALA A 97 11.51 36.44 -15.98
C ALA A 97 12.69 35.68 -16.62
N LYS A 98 12.40 34.86 -17.62
CA LYS A 98 13.43 34.19 -18.44
C LYS A 98 14.19 35.16 -19.33
N LYS A 99 13.52 36.15 -19.91
CA LYS A 99 14.14 37.19 -20.74
C LYS A 99 15.00 38.15 -19.93
N SER A 100 14.67 38.45 -18.68
CA SER A 100 15.47 39.35 -17.83
C SER A 100 16.58 38.65 -17.04
N SER A 101 16.66 37.31 -17.10
CA SER A 101 17.68 36.53 -16.39
C SER A 101 18.96 36.38 -17.22
N ASP A 102 20.03 37.05 -16.79
CA ASP A 102 21.38 36.92 -17.36
C ASP A 102 21.87 35.46 -17.39
N TYR A 103 21.55 34.69 -16.35
CA TYR A 103 21.89 33.26 -16.28
C TYR A 103 21.17 32.46 -17.35
N TRP A 104 19.85 32.66 -17.49
CA TRP A 104 19.03 31.90 -18.44
C TRP A 104 19.43 32.18 -19.90
N GLN A 105 19.69 33.45 -20.22
CA GLN A 105 20.20 33.83 -21.54
C GLN A 105 21.56 33.17 -21.82
N ARG A 106 22.51 33.21 -20.89
CA ARG A 106 23.84 32.61 -21.07
C ARG A 106 23.81 31.09 -21.19
N PHE A 107 22.97 30.42 -20.40
CA PHE A 107 22.86 28.97 -20.38
C PHE A 107 22.17 28.41 -21.66
N HIS A 108 21.21 29.14 -22.21
CA HIS A 108 20.49 28.72 -23.43
C HIS A 108 21.05 29.31 -24.73
N ALA A 109 21.81 30.41 -24.69
CA ALA A 109 22.57 30.90 -25.86
C ALA A 109 23.67 29.92 -26.29
N LYS A 110 24.26 29.17 -25.34
CA LYS A 110 25.33 28.18 -25.61
C LYS A 110 24.82 26.82 -26.11
N ASN A 111 23.51 26.58 -26.07
CA ASN A 111 22.88 25.30 -26.46
C ASN A 111 21.87 25.45 -27.62
N GLY A 112 21.92 26.57 -28.36
CA GLY A 112 21.14 26.73 -29.59
C GLY A 112 21.61 25.75 -30.67
N PRO A 113 20.73 25.33 -31.61
CA PRO A 113 21.08 24.39 -32.67
C PRO A 113 22.04 25.06 -33.66
N GLY A 114 23.34 25.07 -33.36
CA GLY A 114 24.32 25.72 -34.24
C GLY A 114 25.78 25.79 -33.80
N ASP A 115 26.17 25.44 -32.57
CA ASP A 115 27.59 25.57 -32.18
C ASP A 115 28.30 24.22 -31.97
N HIS A 116 28.75 23.67 -33.09
CA HIS A 116 29.89 22.74 -33.15
C HIS A 116 31.08 23.48 -33.79
N SER A 117 31.60 24.54 -33.18
CA SER A 117 32.92 25.05 -33.53
C SER A 117 33.63 25.67 -32.33
N HIS A 118 34.30 24.84 -31.54
CA HIS A 118 35.43 25.31 -30.74
C HIS A 118 36.73 24.98 -31.47
N GLY A 119 37.11 25.90 -32.36
CA GLY A 119 38.49 26.12 -32.74
C GLY A 119 39.18 27.05 -31.72
N HIS A 120 40.41 26.67 -31.40
CA HIS A 120 41.53 27.46 -30.86
C HIS A 120 41.29 28.93 -30.49
N HIS A 121 41.63 29.30 -29.25
CA HIS A 121 42.75 30.19 -28.94
C HIS A 121 43.12 30.10 -27.46
#